data_AF-A0A521SAH6-F1
#
_entry.id   AF-A0A521SAH6-F1
#
_cell.length_a   1.000
_cell.length_b   1.000
_cell.length_c   1.000
_cell.angle_alpha   90.00
_cell.angle_beta   90.00
_cell.angle_gamma   90.00
#
_symmetry.space_group_name_H-M   'P 1'
#
loop_
_entity.id
_entity.type
_entity.pdbx_description
1 polymer ?
#
loop_
_entity_poly.entity_id
_entity_poly.type
_entity_poly.pdbx_seq_one_letter_code
_entity_poly.pdbx_strand_id
1 'polypeptide(L)'
;MKTLKLSKASRSLADYARELDEEIVVLTERNKPVAAVIPLKQVDRESLALSAHPEFLDLIARSRREFAAGKTLSLEEMKKAVLRGGLANRRLKQTRKAHR
;
A
#
# COMPACT_ATOMS: atom_id res chain seq x y z
N MET A 1 -18.08 -2.06 -6.44
CA MET A 1 -17.43 -3.39 -6.38
C MET A 1 -18.48 -4.46 -6.65
N LYS A 2 -18.28 -5.28 -7.68
CA LYS A 2 -19.16 -6.41 -8.05
C LYS A 2 -18.56 -7.73 -7.57
N THR A 3 -19.40 -8.70 -7.25
CA THR A 3 -18.97 -10.06 -6.86
C THR A 3 -19.48 -11.07 -7.86
N LEU A 4 -18.61 -11.95 -8.34
CA LEU A 4 -18.92 -13.01 -9.29
C LEU A 4 -18.48 -14.36 -8.72
N LYS A 5 -19.34 -15.38 -8.84
CA LYS A 5 -18.95 -16.75 -8.51
C LYS A 5 -18.04 -17.28 -9.62
N LEU A 6 -16.91 -17.89 -9.26
CA LEU A 6 -15.95 -18.43 -10.22
C LEU A 6 -16.60 -19.44 -11.17
N SER A 7 -17.55 -20.25 -10.67
CA SER A 7 -18.33 -21.18 -11.50
C SER A 7 -19.23 -20.51 -12.54
N LYS A 8 -19.52 -19.21 -12.39
CA LYS A 8 -20.27 -18.39 -13.35
C LYS A 8 -19.35 -17.54 -14.22
N ALA A 9 -18.03 -17.56 -13.99
CA ALA A 9 -17.06 -16.81 -14.76
C ALA A 9 -16.67 -17.59 -16.03
N SER A 10 -17.59 -17.61 -17.01
CA SER A 10 -17.42 -18.37 -18.25
C SER A 10 -16.85 -17.57 -19.43
N ARG A 11 -16.77 -16.24 -19.30
CA ARG A 11 -16.20 -15.36 -20.34
C ARG A 11 -14.68 -15.34 -20.26
N SER A 12 -14.01 -14.86 -21.30
CA SER A 12 -12.57 -14.69 -21.28
C SER A 12 -12.14 -13.57 -20.33
N LEU A 13 -10.91 -13.63 -19.82
CA LEU A 13 -10.34 -12.53 -19.00
C LEU A 13 -10.33 -11.19 -19.77
N ALA A 14 -10.11 -11.24 -21.09
CA ALA A 14 -10.12 -10.06 -21.94
C ALA A 14 -11.50 -9.39 -22.01
N ASP A 15 -12.59 -10.16 -21.97
CA ASP A 15 -13.95 -9.61 -21.94
C ASP A 15 -14.23 -8.93 -20.61
N TYR A 16 -13.84 -9.56 -19.50
CA TYR A 16 -13.95 -8.94 -18.18
C TYR A 16 -13.13 -7.65 -18.07
N ALA A 17 -11.93 -7.61 -18.64
CA ALA A 17 -11.08 -6.42 -18.62
C ALA A 17 -11.65 -5.26 -19.47
N ARG A 18 -12.30 -5.56 -20.61
CA ARG A 18 -12.92 -4.55 -21.48
C ARG A 18 -14.17 -3.92 -20.85
N GLU A 19 -14.99 -4.71 -20.16
CA GLU A 19 -16.25 -4.26 -19.54
C GLU A 19 -16.08 -3.70 -18.12
N LEU A 20 -14.86 -3.75 -17.57
CA LEU A 20 -14.58 -3.41 -16.17
C LEU A 20 -14.80 -1.93 -15.85
N ASP A 21 -14.60 -1.06 -16.84
CA ASP A 21 -14.57 0.40 -16.72
C ASP A 21 -13.82 0.91 -15.47
N GLU A 22 -14.53 1.40 -14.46
CA GLU A 22 -13.98 1.84 -13.15
C GLU A 22 -14.39 0.92 -11.98
N GLU A 23 -15.04 -0.21 -12.25
CA GLU A 23 -15.54 -1.13 -11.22
C GLU A 23 -14.58 -2.29 -10.92
N ILE A 24 -14.33 -2.57 -9.65
CA ILE A 24 -13.63 -3.80 -9.24
C ILE A 24 -14.58 -4.99 -9.29
N VAL A 25 -14.14 -6.11 -9.90
CA VAL A 25 -14.83 -7.40 -9.89
C VAL A 25 -14.09 -8.38 -9.00
N VAL A 26 -14.75 -8.88 -7.95
CA VAL A 26 -14.23 -9.90 -7.04
C VAL A 26 -14.74 -11.27 -7.44
N LEU A 27 -13.82 -12.20 -7.68
CA LEU A 27 -14.12 -13.60 -7.95
C LEU A 27 -14.19 -14.37 -6.63
N THR A 28 -15.24 -15.18 -6.49
CA THR A 28 -15.48 -15.97 -5.28
C THR A 28 -15.63 -17.45 -5.57
N GLU A 29 -15.09 -18.29 -4.70
CA GLU A 29 -15.32 -19.73 -4.67
C GLU A 29 -15.89 -20.10 -3.29
N ARG A 30 -17.00 -20.86 -3.26
CA ARG A 30 -17.70 -21.19 -2.00
C ARG A 30 -17.96 -19.95 -1.11
N ASN A 31 -18.32 -18.83 -1.75
CA ASN A 31 -18.54 -17.49 -1.15
C ASN A 31 -17.30 -16.86 -0.46
N LYS A 32 -16.09 -17.37 -0.69
CA LYS A 32 -14.84 -16.76 -0.25
C LYS A 32 -14.17 -16.04 -1.42
N PRO A 33 -13.64 -14.80 -1.25
CA PRO A 33 -12.85 -14.14 -2.27
C PRO A 33 -11.59 -14.96 -2.60
N VAL A 34 -11.33 -15.17 -3.88
CA VAL A 34 -10.15 -15.90 -4.36
C VAL A 34 -9.28 -15.08 -5.32
N ALA A 35 -9.87 -14.12 -6.02
CA ALA A 35 -9.17 -13.22 -6.93
C ALA A 35 -9.98 -11.94 -7.14
N ALA A 36 -9.34 -10.92 -7.70
CA ALA A 36 -10.01 -9.70 -8.15
C ALA A 36 -9.44 -9.23 -9.49
N VAL A 37 -10.30 -8.66 -10.33
CA VAL A 37 -9.92 -7.90 -11.52
C VAL A 37 -10.13 -6.43 -11.18
N ILE A 38 -9.06 -5.64 -11.29
CA ILE A 38 -9.02 -4.25 -10.82
C ILE A 38 -8.63 -3.36 -12.00
N PRO A 39 -9.40 -2.30 -12.31
CA PRO A 39 -9.02 -1.33 -13.31
C PRO A 39 -7.79 -0.54 -12.83
N LEU A 40 -6.81 -0.37 -13.71
CA LEU A 40 -5.55 0.31 -13.38
C LEU A 40 -5.51 1.77 -13.84
N LYS A 41 -6.58 2.30 -14.46
CA LYS A 41 -6.61 3.68 -15.01
C LYS A 41 -6.36 4.75 -13.94
N GLN A 42 -6.88 4.54 -12.73
CA GLN A 42 -6.77 5.49 -11.61
C GLN A 42 -5.92 4.96 -10.45
N VAL A 43 -5.19 3.86 -10.66
CA VAL A 43 -4.37 3.22 -9.63
C VAL A 43 -2.91 3.42 -9.99
N ASP A 44 -2.19 4.16 -9.15
CA ASP A 44 -0.75 4.27 -9.30
C ASP A 44 -0.07 2.93 -8.95
N ARG A 45 1.11 2.71 -9.55
CA ARG A 45 1.84 1.45 -9.40
C ARG A 45 2.28 1.19 -7.95
N GLU A 46 2.58 2.24 -7.19
CA GLU A 46 3.08 2.13 -5.82
C GLU A 46 1.96 1.64 -4.90
N SER A 47 0.78 2.24 -5.00
CA SER A 47 -0.42 1.82 -4.27
C SER A 47 -0.77 0.36 -4.55
N LEU A 48 -0.72 -0.08 -5.81
CA LEU A 48 -0.99 -1.48 -6.16
C LEU A 48 0.04 -2.42 -5.53
N ALA A 49 1.33 -2.11 -5.64
CA ALA A 49 2.40 -2.93 -5.09
C ALA A 49 2.32 -3.05 -3.56
N LEU A 50 2.01 -1.95 -2.86
CA LEU A 50 1.92 -1.93 -1.41
C LEU A 50 0.61 -2.54 -0.87
N SER A 51 -0.46 -2.53 -1.65
CA SER A 51 -1.78 -3.02 -1.22
C SER A 51 -1.80 -4.49 -0.77
N ALA A 52 -0.89 -5.30 -1.32
CA ALA A 52 -0.77 -6.73 -1.03
C ALA A 52 0.56 -7.10 -0.38
N HIS A 53 1.42 -6.13 -0.03
CA HIS A 53 2.74 -6.41 0.55
C HIS A 53 2.62 -6.76 2.04
N PRO A 54 2.94 -8.00 2.48
CA PRO A 54 2.64 -8.47 3.84
C PRO A 54 3.28 -7.58 4.93
N GLU A 55 4.56 -7.25 4.79
CA GLU A 55 5.28 -6.44 5.78
C GLU A 55 4.73 -5.00 5.87
N PHE A 56 4.22 -4.48 4.76
CA PHE A 56 3.65 -3.14 4.74
C PHE A 56 2.30 -3.14 5.45
N LEU A 57 1.48 -4.17 5.21
CA LEU A 57 0.22 -4.36 5.91
C LEU A 57 0.42 -4.53 7.42
N ASP A 58 1.44 -5.29 7.84
CA ASP A 58 1.81 -5.43 9.25
C ASP A 58 2.25 -4.11 9.87
N LEU A 59 3.05 -3.32 9.15
CA LEU A 59 3.46 -1.98 9.59
C LEU A 59 2.25 -1.08 9.79
N ILE A 60 1.30 -1.07 8.85
CA ILE A 60 0.06 -0.29 8.94
C ILE A 60 -0.80 -0.78 10.12
N ALA A 61 -0.94 -2.09 10.30
CA ALA A 61 -1.70 -2.66 11.41
C ALA A 61 -1.10 -2.26 12.77
N ARG A 62 0.22 -2.33 12.92
CA ARG A 62 0.93 -1.87 14.12
C ARG A 62 0.71 -0.37 14.35
N SER A 63 0.94 0.46 13.33
CA SER A 63 0.78 1.91 13.40
C SER A 63 -0.64 2.32 13.83
N ARG A 64 -1.67 1.66 13.27
CA ARG A 64 -3.07 1.89 13.66
C ARG A 64 -3.33 1.53 15.13
N ARG A 65 -2.75 0.44 15.65
CA ARG A 65 -2.87 0.09 17.08
C ARG A 65 -2.18 1.11 17.99
N GLU A 66 -0.99 1.57 17.60
CA GLU A 66 -0.26 2.61 18.32
C GLU A 66 -1.03 3.93 18.35
N PHE A 67 -1.58 4.34 17.20
CA PHE A 67 -2.43 5.51 17.10
C PHE A 67 -3.67 5.42 18.00
N ALA A 68 -4.37 4.29 17.99
CA ALA A 68 -5.52 4.05 18.85
C ALA A 68 -5.16 4.05 20.36
N ALA A 69 -3.93 3.64 20.69
CA ALA A 69 -3.38 3.73 22.05
C ALA A 69 -2.83 5.12 22.41
N GLY A 70 -3.03 6.14 21.56
CA GLY A 70 -2.58 7.51 21.79
C GLY A 70 -1.07 7.72 21.60
N LYS A 71 -0.34 6.73 21.06
CA LYS A 71 1.10 6.85 20.75
C LYS A 71 1.28 7.62 19.44
N THR A 72 0.97 8.91 19.49
CA THR A 72 1.10 9.83 18.36
C THR A 72 2.14 10.91 18.67
N LEU A 73 2.62 11.58 17.64
CA LEU A 73 3.49 12.74 17.76
C LEU A 73 2.82 13.90 17.04
N SER A 74 2.86 15.08 17.66
CA SER A 74 2.51 16.31 16.95
C SER A 74 3.51 16.58 15.83
N LEU A 75 3.11 17.39 14.85
CA LEU A 75 3.98 17.78 13.75
C LEU A 75 5.28 18.43 14.24
N GLU A 76 5.21 19.24 15.30
CA GLU A 76 6.38 19.92 15.86
C GLU A 76 7.32 18.95 16.59
N GLU A 77 6.78 17.95 17.31
CA GLU A 77 7.58 16.89 17.92
C GLU A 77 8.26 16.01 16.85
N MET A 78 7.52 15.65 15.80
CA MET A 78 8.06 14.88 14.66
C MET A 78 9.19 15.64 13.97
N LYS A 79 9.00 16.93 13.65
CA LYS A 79 10.06 17.78 13.06
C LYS A 79 11.30 17.80 13.94
N LYS A 80 11.15 17.98 15.25
CA LYS A 80 12.29 17.96 16.19
C LYS A 80 13.01 16.61 16.17
N ALA A 81 12.27 15.49 16.17
CA ALA A 81 12.86 14.16 16.15
C ALA A 81 13.63 13.88 14.85
N VAL A 82 13.04 14.18 13.69
CA VAL A 82 13.64 13.88 12.38
C VAL A 82 14.76 14.85 12.01
N LEU A 83 14.58 16.16 12.23
CA LEU A 83 15.55 17.18 11.82
C LEU A 83 16.79 17.20 12.72
N ARG A 84 16.67 16.86 14.01
CA ARG A 84 17.85 16.69 14.89
C ARG A 84 18.70 15.49 14.45
N GLY A 85 18.08 14.40 14.01
CA GLY A 85 18.79 13.24 13.44
C GLY A 85 19.45 13.52 12.08
N GLY A 86 18.85 14.40 11.26
CA GLY A 86 19.40 14.80 9.96
C GLY A 86 20.72 15.58 10.03
N LEU A 87 20.96 16.34 11.10
CA LEU A 87 22.22 17.07 11.31
C LEU A 87 23.40 16.14 11.65
N ALA A 88 23.15 15.05 12.39
CA ALA A 88 24.17 14.03 12.67
C ALA A 88 24.59 13.28 11.38
N ASN A 89 23.63 12.95 10.50
CA ASN A 89 23.90 12.28 9.23
C ASN A 89 24.60 13.19 8.19
N ARG A 90 24.42 14.51 8.25
CA ARG A 90 25.18 15.46 7.40
C ARG A 90 26.66 15.55 7.78
N ARG A 91 27.00 15.48 9.08
CA ARG A 91 28.40 15.45 9.54
C ARG A 91 29.16 14.21 9.05
N LEU A 92 28.53 13.03 9.09
CA LEU A 92 29.11 11.77 8.60
C LEU A 92 29.34 11.75 7.08
N LYS A 93 28.54 12.47 6.29
CA LYS A 93 28.75 12.61 4.84
C LYS A 93 29.87 13.60 4.49
N GLN A 94 30.11 14.63 5.29
CA GLN A 94 31.19 15.60 5.06
C GLN A 94 32.57 15.01 5.36
N THR A 95 32.71 14.22 6.43
CA THR A 95 34.00 13.59 6.78
C THR A 95 34.47 12.56 5.76
N ARG A 96 33.56 11.88 5.05
CA ARG A 96 33.91 10.93 3.97
C ARG A 96 34.34 11.59 2.66
N LYS A 97 33.98 12.85 2.42
CA LYS A 97 34.40 13.60 1.22
C LYS A 97 35.79 14.24 1.36
N ALA A 98 36.28 14.40 2.59
CA ALA A 98 37.60 15.01 2.87
C ALA A 98 38.77 14.01 2.86
N HIS A 99 38.51 12.73 2.57
CA HIS A 99 39.53 11.66 2.49
C HIS A 99 39.58 11.01 1.09
N ARG A 100 39.23 11.79 0.05
CA ARG A 100 39.37 11.39 -1.34
C ARG A 100 40.13 12.44 -2.12
#